data_AF-A0A2M8X5A6-F1
#
_entry.id   AF-A0A2M8X5A6-F1
#
_cell.length_a   1.000
_cell.length_b   1.000
_cell.length_c   1.000
_cell.angle_alpha   90.00
_cell.angle_beta   90.00
_cell.angle_gamma   90.00
#
_symmetry.space_group_name_H-M   'P 1'
#
loop_
_entity.id
_entity.type
_entity.pdbx_description
1 polymer ?
#
loop_
_entity_poly.entity_id
_entity_poly.type
_entity_poly.pdbx_seq_one_letter_code
_entity_poly.pdbx_strand_id
1 'polypeptide(L)'
;MLLTDIAVEHTLVSKKNGVRQTFLLHPFTDTQRDSLGKFEIAREISQPGFKDVKRSTFVTFQQLAELYAKGALEEFGFSVRMCPGQGTYPAKNPTKKILPTCIRPGSPFDLAVQKVDLSKPATRELRTALLRTNVTL
;
A
#
# COMPACT_ATOMS: atom_id res chain seq x y z
N MET A 1 -14.06 0.04 -0.72
CA MET A 1 -14.00 0.09 0.75
C MET A 1 -12.71 0.77 1.18
N LEU A 2 -12.73 1.62 2.21
CA LEU A 2 -11.53 2.22 2.80
C LEU A 2 -11.02 1.36 3.96
N LEU A 3 -9.70 1.19 4.05
CA LEU A 3 -9.03 0.59 5.19
C LEU A 3 -8.57 1.69 6.14
N THR A 4 -9.47 2.15 7.01
CA THR A 4 -9.23 3.28 7.92
C THR A 4 -8.33 2.94 9.11
N ASP A 5 -8.02 1.66 9.29
CA ASP A 5 -7.01 1.17 10.25
C ASP A 5 -5.60 1.69 9.93
N ILE A 6 -5.37 2.09 8.68
CA ILE A 6 -4.12 2.65 8.20
C ILE A 6 -4.40 4.10 7.76
N ALA A 7 -3.67 5.05 8.35
CA ALA A 7 -3.77 6.47 8.02
C ALA A 7 -2.39 7.03 7.72
N VAL A 8 -2.23 7.66 6.55
CA VAL A 8 -0.98 8.27 6.13
C VAL A 8 -1.21 9.73 5.82
N GLU A 9 -0.41 10.60 6.43
CA GLU A 9 -0.46 12.04 6.16
C GLU A 9 0.07 12.37 4.76
N HIS A 10 -0.62 13.30 4.12
CA HIS A 10 -0.25 13.87 2.84
C HIS A 10 -0.31 15.39 2.93
N THR A 11 0.83 16.04 2.92
CA THR A 11 0.91 17.51 2.94
C THR A 11 0.98 18.06 1.53
N LEU A 12 0.04 18.94 1.19
CA LEU A 12 0.12 19.81 0.03
C LEU A 12 0.70 21.17 0.45
N VAL A 13 1.68 21.65 -0.31
CA VAL A 13 2.16 23.03 -0.20
C VAL A 13 1.60 23.82 -1.39
N SER A 14 0.75 24.81 -1.11
CA SER A 14 0.18 25.68 -2.13
C SER A 14 1.28 26.47 -2.82
N LYS A 15 1.33 26.40 -4.16
CA LYS A 15 2.27 27.18 -4.97
C LYS A 15 1.97 28.69 -4.96
N LYS A 16 0.74 29.10 -4.61
CA LYS A 16 0.31 30.50 -4.68
C LYS A 16 0.65 31.31 -3.42
N ASN A 17 0.57 30.70 -2.25
CA ASN A 17 0.70 31.40 -0.97
C ASN A 17 1.51 30.61 0.08
N GLY A 18 2.10 29.46 -0.29
CA GLY A 18 2.89 28.63 0.60
C GLY A 18 2.10 27.93 1.71
N VAL A 19 0.78 28.10 1.76
CA VAL A 19 -0.08 27.48 2.79
C VAL A 19 0.05 25.96 2.71
N ARG A 20 0.26 25.35 3.87
CA ARG A 20 0.35 23.90 4.04
C ARG A 20 -1.01 23.36 4.45
N GLN A 21 -1.50 22.37 3.72
CA GLN A 21 -2.71 21.64 4.05
C GLN A 21 -2.35 20.16 4.18
N THR A 22 -2.66 19.56 5.33
CA THR A 22 -2.41 18.15 5.61
C THR A 22 -3.72 17.37 5.47
N PHE A 23 -3.67 16.31 4.69
CA PHE A 23 -4.78 15.39 4.44
C PHE A 23 -4.43 14.02 4.99
N LEU A 24 -5.43 13.32 5.53
CA LEU A 24 -5.29 11.90 5.90
C LEU A 24 -5.77 11.03 4.73
N LEU A 25 -4.88 10.13 4.30
CA LEU A 25 -5.16 9.18 3.25
C LEU A 25 -5.20 7.76 3.80
N HIS A 26 -6.03 6.92 3.17
CA HIS A 26 -6.23 5.53 3.55
C HIS A 26 -6.05 4.62 2.34
N PRO A 27 -5.55 3.39 2.53
CA PRO A 27 -5.67 2.36 1.50
C PRO A 27 -7.14 2.13 1.15
N PHE A 28 -7.41 1.81 -0.11
CA PHE A 28 -8.76 1.48 -0.55
C PHE A 28 -8.74 0.26 -1.45
N THR A 29 -9.86 -0.47 -1.43
CA THR A 29 -10.07 -1.58 -2.34
C THR A 29 -10.53 -1.08 -3.70
N ASP A 30 -9.98 -1.64 -4.75
CA ASP A 30 -10.46 -1.41 -6.11
C ASP A 30 -11.89 -1.95 -6.29
N THR A 31 -12.59 -1.38 -7.25
CA THR A 31 -13.98 -1.70 -7.62
C THR A 31 -14.07 -2.36 -9.00
N GLN A 32 -12.94 -2.54 -9.68
CA GLN A 32 -12.89 -3.14 -11.01
C GLN A 32 -12.79 -4.66 -10.94
N ARG A 33 -13.71 -5.37 -11.62
CA ARG A 33 -13.75 -6.83 -11.87
C ARG A 33 -12.72 -7.66 -11.09
N ASP A 34 -11.57 -7.96 -11.71
CA ASP A 34 -10.58 -8.93 -11.20
C ASP A 34 -9.78 -8.41 -9.98
N SER A 35 -9.80 -7.10 -9.75
CA SER A 35 -9.22 -6.42 -8.57
C SER A 35 -10.26 -6.06 -7.51
N LEU A 36 -11.54 -6.42 -7.71
CA LEU A 36 -12.62 -6.08 -6.78
C LEU A 36 -12.28 -6.56 -5.37
N GLY A 37 -12.33 -5.63 -4.41
CA GLY A 37 -12.05 -5.93 -3.00
C GLY A 37 -10.56 -6.06 -2.66
N LYS A 38 -9.64 -5.77 -3.59
CA LYS A 38 -8.18 -5.85 -3.39
C LYS A 38 -7.54 -4.46 -3.36
N PHE A 39 -6.41 -4.36 -2.66
CA PHE A 39 -5.60 -3.15 -2.57
C PHE A 39 -4.54 -3.15 -3.67
N GLU A 40 -4.37 -2.04 -4.36
CA GLU A 40 -3.25 -1.85 -5.30
C GLU A 40 -1.97 -1.57 -4.50
N ILE A 41 -0.94 -2.40 -4.71
CA ILE A 41 0.43 -2.12 -4.27
C ILE A 41 1.29 -1.85 -5.50
N ALA A 42 2.23 -0.92 -5.38
CA ALA A 42 3.13 -0.55 -6.45
C ALA A 42 4.55 -0.36 -5.94
N ARG A 43 5.53 -0.67 -6.80
CA ARG A 43 6.93 -0.38 -6.59
C ARG A 43 7.53 0.22 -7.85
N GLU A 44 8.61 0.96 -7.66
CA GLU A 44 9.43 1.48 -8.73
C GLU A 44 10.66 0.59 -8.89
N ILE A 45 10.94 0.17 -10.12
CA ILE A 45 12.09 -0.66 -10.46
C ILE A 45 13.05 0.23 -11.22
N SER A 46 14.18 0.53 -10.60
CA SER A 46 15.29 1.24 -11.23
C SER A 46 16.38 0.25 -11.59
N GLN A 47 16.82 0.25 -12.85
CA GLN A 47 17.92 -0.56 -13.34
C GLN A 47 18.92 0.35 -14.07
N PRO A 48 20.24 0.23 -13.78
CA PRO A 48 21.25 1.04 -14.46
C PRO A 48 21.13 0.93 -15.98
N GLY A 49 21.07 2.08 -16.67
CA GLY A 49 20.95 2.13 -18.13
C GLY A 49 19.53 1.95 -18.68
N PHE A 50 18.53 1.74 -17.82
CA PHE A 50 17.12 1.64 -18.20
C PHE A 50 16.29 2.75 -17.56
N LYS A 51 15.14 3.07 -18.17
CA LYS A 51 14.16 3.96 -17.55
C LYS A 51 13.52 3.27 -16.36
N ASP A 52 13.24 4.05 -15.31
CA ASP A 52 12.50 3.55 -14.16
C ASP A 52 11.11 3.06 -14.59
N VAL A 53 10.76 1.85 -14.14
CA VAL A 53 9.48 1.22 -14.46
C VAL A 53 8.67 1.06 -13.19
N LYS A 54 7.48 1.66 -13.18
CA LYS A 54 6.48 1.39 -12.14
C LYS A 54 5.77 0.07 -12.44
N ARG A 55 5.78 -0.84 -11.46
CA ARG A 55 4.99 -2.09 -11.50
C ARG A 55 4.00 -2.07 -10.35
N SER A 56 2.77 -2.51 -10.62
CA SER A 56 1.76 -2.70 -9.60
C SER A 56 1.06 -4.04 -9.73
N THR A 57 0.47 -4.47 -8.61
CA THR A 57 -0.37 -5.66 -8.52
C THR A 57 -1.44 -5.43 -7.44
N PHE A 58 -2.36 -6.38 -7.30
CA PHE A 58 -3.47 -6.30 -6.37
C PHE A 58 -3.41 -7.42 -5.35
N VAL A 59 -3.56 -7.06 -4.09
CA VAL A 59 -3.50 -8.00 -2.96
C VAL A 59 -4.75 -7.89 -2.09
N THR A 60 -5.20 -9.00 -1.53
CA THR A 60 -6.30 -8.98 -0.56
C THR A 60 -5.86 -8.34 0.76
N PHE A 61 -6.82 -8.10 1.65
CA PHE A 61 -6.54 -7.62 3.01
C PHE A 61 -5.54 -8.52 3.74
N GLN A 62 -5.73 -9.84 3.70
CA GLN A 62 -4.88 -10.81 4.37
C GLN A 62 -3.48 -10.84 3.75
N GLN A 63 -3.39 -10.75 2.43
CA GLN A 63 -2.11 -10.70 1.72
C GLN A 63 -1.34 -9.39 2.01
N LEU A 64 -2.05 -8.28 2.16
CA LEU A 64 -1.43 -7.01 2.56
C LEU A 64 -0.88 -7.10 4.00
N ALA A 65 -1.63 -7.72 4.92
CA ALA A 65 -1.15 -7.97 6.28
C ALA A 65 0.06 -8.92 6.29
N GLU A 66 0.04 -9.98 5.47
CA GLU A 66 1.16 -10.92 5.32
C GLU A 66 2.43 -10.22 4.79
N LEU A 67 2.30 -9.39 3.74
CA LEU A 67 3.39 -8.59 3.21
C LEU A 67 3.97 -7.62 4.23
N TYR A 68 3.11 -7.00 5.02
CA TYR A 68 3.52 -6.07 6.07
C TYR A 68 4.27 -6.81 7.18
N ALA A 69 3.69 -7.89 7.71
CA ALA A 69 4.28 -8.67 8.80
C ALA A 69 5.65 -9.25 8.45
N LYS A 70 5.84 -9.70 7.21
CA LYS A 70 7.11 -10.24 6.72
C LYS A 70 8.15 -9.17 6.37
N GLY A 71 7.85 -7.88 6.54
CA GLY A 71 8.74 -6.77 6.16
C GLY A 71 8.90 -6.55 4.65
N ALA A 72 8.20 -7.34 3.83
CA ALA A 72 8.35 -7.38 2.37
C ALA A 72 7.98 -6.05 1.71
N LEU A 73 7.06 -5.27 2.30
CA LEU A 73 6.73 -3.95 1.77
C LEU A 73 7.93 -3.01 1.81
N GLU A 74 8.71 -3.04 2.89
CA GLU A 74 9.90 -2.22 3.03
C GLU A 74 11.05 -2.78 2.19
N GLU A 75 11.34 -4.08 2.34
CA GLU A 75 12.42 -4.78 1.65
C GLU A 75 12.37 -4.57 0.13
N PHE A 76 11.19 -4.70 -0.47
CA PHE A 76 11.02 -4.56 -1.92
C PHE A 76 10.59 -3.16 -2.35
N GLY A 77 10.45 -2.21 -1.41
CA GLY A 77 10.09 -0.83 -1.72
C GLY A 77 8.66 -0.64 -2.24
N PHE A 78 7.72 -1.47 -1.78
CA PHE A 78 6.31 -1.30 -2.12
C PHE A 78 5.69 -0.10 -1.40
N SER A 79 4.71 0.48 -2.08
CA SER A 79 3.80 1.50 -1.58
C SER A 79 2.37 1.11 -1.93
N VAL A 80 1.42 1.44 -1.06
CA VAL A 80 0.01 1.11 -1.25
C VAL A 80 -0.72 2.31 -1.83
N ARG A 81 -1.66 2.07 -2.74
CA ARG A 81 -2.50 3.11 -3.32
C ARG A 81 -3.48 3.65 -2.28
N MET A 82 -3.49 4.97 -2.14
CA MET A 82 -4.27 5.67 -1.13
C MET A 82 -5.28 6.62 -1.75
N CYS A 83 -6.38 6.86 -1.05
CA CYS A 83 -7.32 7.93 -1.37
C CYS A 83 -7.70 8.70 -0.10
N PRO A 84 -8.21 9.94 -0.22
CA PRO A 84 -8.66 10.68 0.95
C PRO A 84 -9.87 10.01 1.61
N GLY A 85 -9.95 10.10 2.94
CA GLY A 85 -11.15 9.66 3.66
C GLY A 85 -12.37 10.53 3.39
N GLN A 86 -12.14 11.82 3.13
CA GLN A 86 -13.16 12.81 2.77
C GLN A 86 -12.58 13.82 1.76
N GLY A 87 -13.42 14.30 0.84
CA GLY A 87 -13.05 15.30 -0.16
C GLY A 87 -12.49 14.72 -1.47
N THR A 88 -12.02 15.61 -2.34
CA THR A 88 -11.63 15.30 -3.74
C THR A 88 -10.13 15.40 -3.98
N TYR A 89 -9.35 15.82 -2.99
CA TYR A 89 -7.89 15.95 -3.08
C TYR A 89 -7.20 14.80 -2.31
N PRO A 90 -6.13 14.18 -2.86
CA PRO A 90 -5.51 14.46 -4.16
C PRO A 90 -6.34 14.01 -5.36
N ALA A 91 -6.34 14.81 -6.43
CA ALA A 91 -7.07 14.48 -7.67
C ALA A 91 -6.60 13.17 -8.33
N LYS A 92 -5.31 12.86 -8.19
CA LYS A 92 -4.75 11.54 -8.52
C LYS A 92 -4.35 10.85 -7.23
N ASN A 93 -5.01 9.74 -6.93
CA ASN A 93 -4.70 8.89 -5.79
C ASN A 93 -3.19 8.59 -5.76
N PRO A 94 -2.44 8.93 -4.71
CA PRO A 94 -1.02 8.64 -4.63
C PRO A 94 -0.76 7.20 -4.15
N THR A 95 0.48 6.75 -4.26
CA THR A 95 0.97 5.57 -3.55
C THR A 95 1.84 6.02 -2.37
N LYS A 96 1.68 5.40 -1.19
CA LYS A 96 2.43 5.75 0.02
C LYS A 96 2.97 4.50 0.71
N LYS A 97 4.15 4.62 1.31
CA LYS A 97 4.67 3.60 2.25
C LYS A 97 3.78 3.56 3.49
N ILE A 98 3.63 2.38 4.07
CA ILE A 98 2.93 2.19 5.34
C ILE A 98 4.00 2.01 6.41
N LEU A 99 4.16 3.01 7.27
CA LEU A 99 5.05 2.92 8.43
C LEU A 99 4.30 2.30 9.62
N PRO A 100 4.98 1.71 10.61
CA PRO A 100 4.33 1.22 11.83
C PRO A 100 3.46 2.28 12.53
N THR A 101 3.90 3.53 12.55
CA THR A 101 3.16 4.66 13.13
C THR A 101 1.88 5.01 12.37
N CYS A 102 1.71 4.53 11.14
CA CYS A 102 0.51 4.73 10.33
C CYS A 102 -0.59 3.71 10.64
N ILE A 103 -0.30 2.64 11.39
CA ILE A 103 -1.25 1.59 11.72
C ILE A 103 -1.80 1.86 13.12
N ARG A 104 -3.13 1.87 13.24
CA ARG A 104 -3.79 2.01 14.53
C ARG A 104 -3.58 0.74 15.38
N PRO A 105 -2.97 0.82 16.58
CA PRO A 105 -2.79 -0.34 17.45
C PRO A 105 -4.13 -0.98 17.85
N GLY A 106 -4.17 -2.30 17.90
CA GLY A 106 -5.36 -3.10 18.22
C GLY A 106 -6.44 -3.10 17.13
N SER A 107 -6.19 -2.46 15.99
CA SER A 107 -7.13 -2.47 14.86
C SER A 107 -7.23 -3.85 14.19
N PRO A 108 -8.31 -4.12 13.42
CA PRO A 108 -8.41 -5.35 12.64
C PRO A 108 -7.19 -5.62 11.75
N PHE A 109 -6.61 -4.60 11.11
CA PHE A 109 -5.37 -4.77 10.33
C PHE A 109 -4.17 -5.12 11.21
N ASP A 110 -3.96 -4.41 12.32
CA ASP A 110 -2.87 -4.70 13.26
C ASP A 110 -2.96 -6.14 13.80
N LEU A 111 -4.16 -6.56 14.22
CA LEU A 111 -4.40 -7.93 14.66
C LEU A 111 -4.18 -8.97 13.55
N ALA A 112 -4.49 -8.63 12.30
CA ALA A 112 -4.22 -9.51 11.17
C ALA A 112 -2.71 -9.67 10.92
N VAL A 113 -1.94 -8.57 11.02
CA VAL A 113 -0.47 -8.57 10.93
C VAL A 113 0.13 -9.45 12.04
N GLN A 114 -0.31 -9.28 13.29
CA GLN A 114 0.19 -10.05 14.44
C GLN A 114 -0.10 -11.56 14.34
N LYS A 115 -1.16 -11.94 13.62
CA LYS A 115 -1.54 -13.35 13.41
C LYS A 115 -0.75 -14.03 12.29
N VAL A 116 0.08 -13.30 11.54
CA VAL A 116 0.88 -13.89 10.46
C VAL A 116 1.98 -14.77 11.06
N ASP A 117 1.99 -16.03 10.65
CA ASP A 117 3.07 -16.96 10.97
C ASP A 117 4.30 -16.64 10.11
N LEU A 118 5.31 -16.05 10.75
CA LEU A 118 6.56 -15.65 10.08
C LEU A 118 7.42 -16.86 9.68
N SER A 119 7.24 -18.01 10.34
CA SER A 119 8.01 -19.24 10.03
C SER A 119 7.59 -19.90 8.71
N LYS A 120 6.38 -19.60 8.24
CA LYS A 120 5.84 -20.17 7.01
C LYS A 120 6.20 -19.33 5.79
N PRO A 121 6.44 -19.95 4.63
CA PRO A 121 6.62 -19.22 3.38
C PRO A 121 5.34 -18.46 3.01
N ALA A 122 5.49 -17.46 2.15
CA ALA A 122 4.34 -16.71 1.64
C ALA A 122 3.32 -17.63 0.95
N THR A 123 2.03 -17.33 1.10
CA THR A 123 0.97 -18.09 0.42
C THR A 123 1.21 -18.15 -1.10
N ARG A 124 0.81 -19.26 -1.75
CA ARG A 124 1.03 -19.44 -3.20
C ARG A 124 0.35 -18.33 -4.00
N GLU A 125 -0.82 -17.91 -3.56
CA GLU A 125 -1.63 -16.87 -4.15
C GLU A 125 -0.92 -15.50 -4.05
N LEU A 126 -0.28 -15.21 -2.91
CA LEU A 126 0.55 -14.01 -2.75
C LEU A 126 1.77 -14.06 -3.67
N ARG A 127 2.52 -15.17 -3.66
CA ARG A 127 3.70 -15.34 -4.53
C ARG A 127 3.34 -15.14 -6.00
N THR A 128 2.23 -15.71 -6.45
CA THR A 128 1.71 -15.53 -7.82
C THR A 128 1.38 -14.07 -8.11
N ALA A 129 0.72 -13.37 -7.17
CA ALA A 129 0.38 -11.96 -7.35
C ALA A 129 1.62 -11.06 -7.52
N LEU A 130 2.72 -11.40 -6.84
CA LEU A 130 3.97 -10.63 -6.84
C LEU A 130 4.84 -10.84 -8.08
N LEU A 131 4.62 -11.91 -8.86
CA LEU A 131 5.36 -12.15 -10.10
C LEU A 131 5.25 -10.95 -11.07
N ARG A 132 4.09 -10.27 -11.10
CA ARG A 132 3.86 -9.06 -11.91
C ARG A 132 4.74 -7.86 -11.51
N THR A 133 5.40 -7.95 -10.36
CA THR A 133 6.23 -6.91 -9.75
C THR A 133 7.70 -7.33 -9.63
N ASN A 134 8.09 -8.45 -10.25
CA ASN A 134 9.44 -9.02 -10.23
C ASN A 134 9.96 -9.24 -8.80
N VAL A 135 9.09 -9.73 -7.90
CA VAL A 135 9.43 -10.10 -6.52
C VAL A 135 9.20 -11.59 -6.32
N THR A 136 10.07 -12.23 -5.56
CA THR A 136 9.93 -13.62 -5.10
C THR A 136 10.07 -13.63 -3.58
N LEU A 137 9.11 -14.26 -2.92
CA LEU A 137 8.96 -14.40 -1.46
C LEU A 137 8.94 -15.87 -1.07
#